data_AF-A0A9Q2W5U4-F1
#
_entry.id   AF-A0A9Q2W5U4-F1
#
_cell.length_a   1.000
_cell.length_b   1.000
_cell.length_c   1.000
_cell.angle_alpha   90.00
_cell.angle_beta   90.00
_cell.angle_gamma   90.00
#
_symmetry.space_group_name_H-M   'P 1'
#
loop_
_entity.id
_entity.type
_entity.pdbx_description
1 polymer ?
#
loop_
_entity_poly.entity_id
_entity_poly.type
_entity_poly.pdbx_seq_one_letter_code
_entity_poly.pdbx_strand_id
1 'polypeptide(L)'
;MSPSEYKHGAACGEYLEVRGARGKVRVIVVDQCPGCEPGHIDLSSKAFRRIDNYNAGLVKVSYHVVRNPDVPSLTVRVKEGSSASWMALQILNNGNELSSVQLVRSTHLQPLVRTAYGYWLAPQGAGTGPFIVVVRDRLAHRAVVRGIRLEPGKLQHTSVHLYQQK
;
A
#
# COMPACT_ATOMS: atom_id res chain seq x y z
N MET A 1 -10.61 -7.18 -1.41
CA MET A 1 -10.65 -8.40 -0.55
C MET A 1 -11.63 -8.19 0.59
N SER A 2 -12.04 -9.26 1.29
CA SER A 2 -12.98 -9.16 2.42
C SER A 2 -12.48 -8.22 3.54
N PRO A 3 -13.36 -7.70 4.43
CA PRO A 3 -12.93 -6.84 5.53
C PRO A 3 -11.90 -7.49 6.48
N SER A 4 -12.05 -8.79 6.75
CA SER A 4 -11.15 -9.54 7.64
C SER A 4 -9.76 -9.73 7.03
N GLU A 5 -9.67 -9.92 5.71
CA GLU A 5 -8.40 -10.02 4.98
C GLU A 5 -7.77 -8.65 4.76
N TYR A 6 -8.58 -7.62 4.53
CA TYR A 6 -8.11 -6.24 4.34
C TYR A 6 -7.49 -5.65 5.61
N LYS A 7 -7.90 -6.14 6.78
CA LYS A 7 -7.33 -5.81 8.10
C LYS A 7 -7.20 -4.31 8.34
N HIS A 8 -8.28 -3.56 8.08
CA HIS A 8 -8.32 -2.11 8.27
C HIS A 8 -7.18 -1.37 7.51
N GLY A 9 -6.95 -1.74 6.26
CA GLY A 9 -5.93 -1.15 5.40
C GLY A 9 -4.51 -1.66 5.63
N ALA A 10 -4.33 -2.70 6.46
CA ALA A 10 -3.01 -3.32 6.63
C ALA A 10 -2.55 -4.02 5.34
N ALA A 11 -3.47 -4.68 4.64
CA ALA A 11 -3.17 -5.36 3.37
C ALA A 11 -2.89 -4.39 2.20
N CYS A 12 -3.16 -3.09 2.34
CA CYS A 12 -2.93 -2.12 1.27
C CYS A 12 -1.47 -2.15 0.76
N GLY A 13 -1.33 -2.24 -0.56
CA GLY A 13 -0.03 -2.24 -1.23
C GLY A 13 0.71 -3.58 -1.19
N GLU A 14 0.15 -4.60 -0.54
CA GLU A 14 0.58 -5.98 -0.73
C GLU A 14 0.24 -6.49 -2.13
N TYR A 15 1.03 -7.45 -2.61
CA TYR A 15 0.76 -8.15 -3.85
C TYR A 15 0.27 -9.57 -3.59
N LEU A 16 -0.71 -9.99 -4.39
CA LEU A 16 -1.19 -11.36 -4.42
C LEU A 16 -0.81 -12.01 -5.74
N GLU A 17 -0.42 -13.28 -5.72
CA GLU A 17 -0.44 -14.14 -6.90
C GLU A 17 -1.76 -14.91 -6.88
N VAL A 18 -2.60 -14.64 -7.87
CA VAL A 18 -3.93 -15.25 -8.02
C VAL A 18 -3.90 -16.22 -9.17
N ARG A 19 -4.41 -17.44 -8.96
CA ARG A 19 -4.49 -18.51 -9.96
C ARG A 19 -5.95 -18.90 -10.20
N GLY A 20 -6.33 -18.93 -11.48
CA GLY A 20 -7.59 -19.46 -12.00
C GLY A 20 -7.35 -20.52 -13.07
N ALA A 21 -8.40 -20.88 -13.82
CA ALA A 21 -8.32 -21.99 -14.79
C ALA A 21 -7.35 -21.73 -15.97
N ARG A 22 -7.16 -20.46 -16.35
CA ARG A 22 -6.32 -20.06 -17.50
C ARG A 22 -4.88 -19.68 -17.13
N GLY A 23 -4.54 -19.72 -15.84
CA GLY A 23 -3.20 -19.41 -15.37
C GLY A 23 -3.21 -18.52 -14.15
N LYS A 24 -2.21 -17.66 -14.04
CA LYS A 24 -1.98 -16.82 -12.86
C LYS A 24 -1.68 -15.37 -13.22
N VAL A 25 -2.01 -14.47 -12.30
CA VAL A 25 -1.74 -13.04 -12.41
C VAL A 25 -1.30 -12.49 -11.05
N ARG A 26 -0.36 -11.54 -11.08
CA ARG A 26 0.00 -10.76 -9.89
C ARG A 26 -0.88 -9.52 -9.83
N VAL A 27 -1.50 -9.27 -8.68
CA VAL A 27 -2.35 -8.10 -8.42
C VAL A 27 -1.88 -7.38 -7.16
N ILE A 28 -2.23 -6.11 -7.01
CA ILE A 28 -1.99 -5.31 -5.81
C ILE A 28 -3.31 -5.11 -5.06
N VAL A 29 -3.27 -5.18 -3.74
CA VAL A 29 -4.42 -4.88 -2.87
C VAL A 29 -4.57 -3.37 -2.76
N VAL A 30 -5.65 -2.84 -3.32
CA VAL A 30 -5.93 -1.39 -3.33
C VAL A 30 -7.27 -1.04 -2.67
N ASP A 31 -8.12 -2.03 -2.40
CA ASP A 31 -9.46 -1.79 -1.90
C ASP A 31 -10.03 -2.95 -1.07
N GLN A 32 -10.98 -2.59 -0.22
CA GLN A 32 -11.85 -3.50 0.52
C GLN A 32 -13.12 -3.78 -0.29
N CYS A 33 -13.58 -5.02 -0.28
CA CYS A 33 -14.91 -5.39 -0.76
C CYS A 33 -15.79 -5.68 0.47
N PRO A 34 -16.66 -4.75 0.92
CA PRO A 34 -17.42 -4.91 2.16
C PRO A 34 -18.36 -6.13 2.17
N GLY A 35 -18.93 -6.49 1.01
CA GLY A 35 -19.82 -7.63 0.85
C GLY A 35 -19.13 -8.94 0.50
N CYS A 36 -17.80 -8.98 0.45
CA CYS A 36 -17.05 -10.20 0.14
C CYS A 36 -16.80 -11.00 1.43
N GLU A 37 -17.11 -12.28 1.39
CA GLU A 37 -16.73 -13.26 2.41
C GLU A 37 -15.21 -13.54 2.37
N PRO A 38 -14.61 -14.06 3.47
CA PRO A 38 -13.22 -14.53 3.45
C PRO A 38 -12.97 -15.52 2.31
N GLY A 39 -11.87 -15.33 1.57
CA GLY A 39 -11.55 -16.07 0.36
C GLY A 39 -12.14 -15.49 -0.93
N HIS A 40 -13.13 -14.58 -0.84
CA HIS A 40 -13.68 -13.88 -1.99
C HIS A 40 -12.90 -12.60 -2.29
N ILE A 41 -12.17 -12.60 -3.40
CA ILE A 41 -11.45 -11.43 -3.92
C ILE A 41 -12.16 -10.85 -5.14
N ASP A 42 -12.52 -9.58 -5.07
CA ASP A 42 -13.03 -8.84 -6.21
C ASP A 42 -11.86 -8.34 -7.07
N LEU A 43 -11.72 -8.89 -8.27
CA LEU A 43 -10.63 -8.62 -9.19
C LEU A 43 -11.03 -7.54 -10.19
N SER A 44 -10.11 -6.65 -10.52
CA SER A 44 -10.28 -5.80 -11.71
C SER A 44 -10.60 -6.66 -12.95
N SER A 45 -11.43 -6.14 -13.85
CA SER A 45 -11.80 -6.83 -15.09
C SER A 45 -10.58 -7.29 -15.91
N LYS A 46 -9.49 -6.51 -15.87
CA LYS A 46 -8.22 -6.85 -16.53
C LYS A 46 -7.55 -8.07 -15.90
N ALA A 47 -7.52 -8.16 -14.57
CA ALA A 47 -6.95 -9.31 -13.86
C ALA A 47 -7.81 -10.57 -14.04
N PHE A 48 -9.14 -10.43 -13.93
CA PHE A 48 -10.07 -11.55 -14.09
C PHE A 48 -9.94 -12.20 -15.48
N ARG A 49 -9.94 -11.39 -16.55
CA ARG A 49 -9.79 -11.89 -17.94
C ARG A 49 -8.50 -12.67 -18.19
N ARG A 50 -7.44 -12.43 -17.41
CA ARG A 50 -6.16 -13.14 -17.52
C ARG A 50 -6.20 -14.53 -16.89
N ILE A 51 -7.04 -14.74 -15.88
CA ILE A 51 -7.07 -16.00 -15.13
C ILE A 51 -8.25 -16.89 -15.47
N ASP A 52 -9.34 -16.35 -16.03
CA ASP A 52 -10.55 -17.14 -16.28
C ASP A 52 -11.49 -16.56 -17.36
N ASN A 53 -12.61 -17.27 -17.61
CA ASN A 53 -13.71 -16.82 -18.46
C ASN A 53 -14.48 -15.67 -17.80
N TYR A 54 -14.29 -14.45 -18.30
CA TYR A 54 -14.97 -13.25 -17.80
C TYR A 54 -16.49 -13.39 -17.71
N ASN A 55 -17.13 -14.08 -18.65
CA ASN A 55 -18.58 -14.22 -18.69
C ASN A 55 -19.12 -15.21 -17.64
N ALA A 56 -18.25 -15.98 -16.98
CA ALA A 56 -18.66 -16.83 -15.86
C ALA A 56 -19.04 -15.99 -14.62
N GLY A 57 -18.54 -14.75 -14.51
CA GLY A 57 -18.82 -13.82 -13.41
C GLY A 57 -18.13 -14.19 -12.11
N LEU A 58 -18.30 -15.43 -11.65
CA LEU A 58 -17.71 -15.98 -10.44
C LEU A 58 -16.98 -17.29 -10.77
N VAL A 59 -15.73 -17.40 -10.33
CA VAL A 59 -14.87 -18.57 -10.59
C VAL A 59 -14.09 -18.96 -9.35
N LYS A 60 -13.74 -20.24 -9.25
CA LYS A 60 -12.89 -20.73 -8.16
C LYS A 60 -11.45 -20.31 -8.40
N VAL A 61 -10.85 -19.67 -7.41
CA VAL A 61 -9.44 -19.24 -7.45
C VAL A 61 -8.68 -19.74 -6.23
N SER A 62 -7.37 -19.74 -6.34
CA SER A 62 -6.45 -19.81 -5.19
C SER A 62 -5.51 -18.61 -5.24
N TYR A 63 -5.14 -18.06 -4.09
CA TYR A 63 -4.20 -16.94 -4.05
C TYR A 63 -3.36 -16.96 -2.78
N HIS A 64 -2.21 -16.28 -2.84
CA HIS A 64 -1.33 -16.09 -1.70
C HIS A 64 -0.60 -14.74 -1.80
N VAL A 65 -0.16 -14.21 -0.66
CA VAL A 65 0.67 -13.00 -0.60
C VAL A 65 2.05 -13.29 -1.19
N VAL A 66 2.51 -12.42 -2.08
CA VAL A 66 3.84 -12.48 -2.67
C VAL A 66 4.83 -11.77 -1.75
N ARG A 67 5.87 -12.49 -1.34
CA ARG A 67 6.96 -11.94 -0.53
C ARG A 67 7.98 -11.23 -1.43
N ASN A 68 8.35 -9.99 -1.09
CA ASN A 68 9.32 -9.16 -1.82
C ASN A 68 9.08 -9.17 -3.35
N PRO A 69 7.86 -8.82 -3.82
CA PRO A 69 7.59 -8.76 -5.25
C PRO A 69 8.51 -7.73 -5.93
N ASP A 70 8.82 -7.98 -7.20
CA ASP A 70 9.47 -6.98 -8.05
C ASP A 70 8.52 -5.79 -8.26
N VAL A 71 8.89 -4.60 -7.73
CA VAL A 71 8.07 -3.38 -7.70
C VAL A 71 8.93 -2.13 -7.91
N PRO A 72 8.40 -1.05 -8.50
CA PRO A 72 9.15 0.20 -8.62
C PRO A 72 9.61 0.74 -7.25
N SER A 73 10.48 1.74 -7.26
CA SER A 73 10.86 2.46 -6.05
C SER A 73 9.63 3.04 -5.33
N LEU A 74 9.79 3.26 -4.01
CA LEU A 74 8.76 3.86 -3.18
C LEU A 74 8.28 5.17 -3.80
N THR A 75 6.97 5.35 -3.82
CA THR A 75 6.34 6.61 -4.19
C THR A 75 5.52 7.07 -2.99
N VAL A 76 5.57 8.36 -2.69
CA VAL A 76 4.80 8.96 -1.59
C VAL A 76 3.76 9.89 -2.18
N ARG A 77 2.54 9.83 -1.67
CA ARG A 77 1.50 10.80 -1.95
C ARG A 77 1.06 11.47 -0.66
N VAL A 78 1.10 12.80 -0.64
CA VAL A 78 0.43 13.58 0.40
C VAL A 78 -1.05 13.63 0.05
N LYS A 79 -1.93 13.28 0.99
CA LYS A 79 -3.37 13.25 0.76
C LYS A 79 -3.91 14.64 0.40
N GLU A 80 -4.87 14.69 -0.52
CA GLU A 80 -5.70 15.86 -0.77
C GLU A 80 -6.34 16.37 0.55
N GLY A 81 -6.29 17.68 0.75
CA GLY A 81 -6.71 18.35 1.98
C GLY A 81 -5.63 18.44 3.06
N SER A 82 -4.41 17.91 2.83
CA SER A 82 -3.30 18.08 3.76
C SER A 82 -2.78 19.52 3.79
N SER A 83 -2.37 19.95 4.98
CA SER A 83 -1.79 21.24 5.34
C SER A 83 -0.64 21.04 6.34
N ALA A 84 -0.07 22.13 6.84
CA ALA A 84 0.96 22.04 7.87
C ALA A 84 0.44 21.45 9.19
N SER A 85 -0.83 21.70 9.54
CA SER A 85 -1.47 21.28 10.80
C SER A 85 -2.19 19.93 10.70
N TRP A 86 -2.45 19.44 9.50
CA TRP A 86 -3.09 18.14 9.27
C TRP A 86 -2.52 17.48 8.03
N MET A 87 -1.98 16.27 8.12
CA MET A 87 -1.39 15.60 6.97
C MET A 87 -1.59 14.10 7.05
N ALA A 88 -1.90 13.49 5.91
CA ALA A 88 -1.87 12.04 5.76
C ALA A 88 -1.00 11.65 4.56
N LEU A 89 -0.23 10.57 4.69
CA LEU A 89 0.67 10.06 3.66
C LEU A 89 0.21 8.70 3.17
N GLN A 90 0.17 8.50 1.86
CA GLN A 90 0.11 7.18 1.27
C GLN A 90 1.50 6.77 0.81
N ILE A 91 1.90 5.55 1.17
CA ILE A 91 3.10 4.91 0.69
C ILE A 91 2.69 3.93 -0.40
N LEU A 92 3.25 4.08 -1.59
CA LEU A 92 3.00 3.22 -2.73
C LEU A 92 4.25 2.43 -3.08
N ASN A 93 4.06 1.32 -3.79
CA ASN A 93 5.12 0.37 -4.18
C ASN A 93 5.88 -0.22 -2.97
N ASN A 94 5.21 -0.36 -1.82
CA ASN A 94 5.79 -1.02 -0.64
C ASN A 94 5.99 -2.52 -0.83
N GLY A 95 5.13 -3.17 -1.62
CA GLY A 95 5.22 -4.58 -1.99
C GLY A 95 4.81 -5.56 -0.88
N ASN A 96 5.30 -5.38 0.35
CA ASN A 96 4.91 -6.14 1.54
C ASN A 96 4.06 -5.28 2.49
N GLU A 97 3.29 -5.90 3.38
CA GLU A 97 2.56 -5.19 4.45
C GLU A 97 3.53 -4.31 5.26
N LEU A 98 3.21 -3.02 5.32
CA LEU A 98 3.94 -2.09 6.16
C LEU A 98 3.67 -2.36 7.64
N SER A 99 4.69 -2.31 8.49
CA SER A 99 4.54 -2.39 9.94
C SER A 99 4.44 -1.01 10.58
N SER A 100 5.18 -0.03 10.04
CA SER A 100 5.15 1.35 10.53
C SER A 100 5.55 2.35 9.47
N VAL A 101 4.97 3.55 9.58
CA VAL A 101 5.44 4.76 8.90
C VAL A 101 5.65 5.82 9.97
N GLN A 102 6.82 6.44 9.97
CA GLN A 102 7.19 7.46 10.95
C GLN A 102 7.73 8.69 10.26
N LEU A 103 7.43 9.85 10.84
CA LEU A 103 7.93 11.14 10.39
C LEU A 103 9.11 11.55 11.29
N VAL A 104 10.24 11.89 10.67
CA VAL A 104 11.41 12.37 11.43
C VAL A 104 11.12 13.79 11.93
N ARG A 105 11.23 13.98 13.25
CA ARG A 105 11.22 15.27 13.93
C ARG A 105 12.62 15.65 14.39
N SER A 106 12.78 16.86 14.90
CA SER A 106 14.03 17.36 15.46
C SER A 106 14.56 16.46 16.59
N THR A 107 13.67 15.94 17.44
CA THR A 107 14.07 15.21 18.66
C THR A 107 13.64 13.73 18.68
N HIS A 108 12.76 13.30 17.77
CA HIS A 108 12.19 11.96 17.83
C HIS A 108 11.62 11.49 16.47
N LEU A 109 11.24 10.22 16.39
CA LEU A 109 10.44 9.69 15.29
C LEU A 109 8.97 9.69 15.69
N GLN A 110 8.16 10.53 15.06
CA GLN A 110 6.72 10.57 15.31
C GLN A 110 6.04 9.41 14.55
N PRO A 111 5.41 8.45 15.23
CA PRO A 111 4.63 7.42 14.55
C PRO A 111 3.41 8.03 13.87
N LEU A 112 3.14 7.58 12.65
CA LEU A 112 1.90 7.88 11.95
C LEU A 112 0.86 6.78 12.23
N VAL A 113 -0.41 7.14 12.16
CA VAL A 113 -1.53 6.24 12.44
C VAL A 113 -2.08 5.70 11.13
N ARG A 114 -2.08 4.38 10.95
CA ARG A 114 -2.69 3.75 9.78
C ARG A 114 -4.20 4.01 9.77
N THR A 115 -4.73 4.27 8.59
CA THR A 115 -6.16 4.44 8.35
C THR A 115 -6.69 3.30 7.47
N ALA A 116 -8.00 3.01 7.59
CA ALA A 116 -8.68 2.03 6.73
C ALA A 116 -8.61 2.37 5.23
N TYR A 117 -8.40 3.64 4.88
CA TYR A 117 -8.43 4.12 3.50
C TYR A 117 -7.02 4.21 2.87
N GLY A 118 -6.04 3.48 3.42
CA GLY A 118 -4.72 3.31 2.81
C GLY A 118 -3.75 4.47 3.03
N TYR A 119 -3.97 5.30 4.05
CA TYR A 119 -3.09 6.41 4.42
C TYR A 119 -2.54 6.25 5.84
N TRP A 120 -1.53 7.05 6.14
CA TRP A 120 -0.86 7.17 7.44
C TRP A 120 -1.01 8.61 7.92
N LEU A 121 -1.84 8.82 8.93
CA LEU A 121 -2.17 10.13 9.49
C LEU A 121 -1.07 10.61 10.42
N ALA A 122 -0.67 11.87 10.29
CA ALA A 122 0.18 12.57 11.24
C ALA A 122 -0.70 13.25 12.30
N PRO A 123 -0.83 12.69 13.53
CA PRO A 123 -1.79 13.17 14.53
C PRO A 123 -1.52 14.61 15.00
N GLN A 124 -0.28 15.08 14.88
CA GLN A 124 0.14 16.43 15.29
C GLN A 124 0.41 17.35 14.08
N GLY A 125 -0.08 16.99 12.89
CA GLY A 125 0.34 17.63 11.65
C GLY A 125 1.79 17.32 11.28
N ALA A 126 2.36 18.06 10.34
CA ALA A 126 3.70 17.81 9.81
C ALA A 126 4.61 19.03 9.71
N GLY A 127 4.05 20.24 9.77
CA GLY A 127 4.73 21.46 9.37
C GLY A 127 4.76 21.64 7.86
N THR A 128 5.55 22.58 7.37
CA THR A 128 5.62 22.96 5.95
C THR A 128 6.55 22.05 5.12
N GLY A 129 7.36 21.21 5.77
CA GLY A 129 8.32 20.33 5.11
C GLY A 129 9.59 21.07 4.65
N PRO A 130 10.43 20.43 3.81
CA PRO A 130 10.28 19.05 3.33
C PRO A 130 10.43 18.02 4.46
N PHE A 131 9.84 16.85 4.26
CA PHE A 131 9.74 15.79 5.25
C PHE A 131 10.73 14.65 4.98
N ILE A 132 11.11 13.97 6.06
CA ILE A 132 11.81 12.70 6.02
C ILE A 132 10.92 11.64 6.66
N VAL A 133 10.67 10.55 5.94
CA VAL A 133 9.76 9.48 6.33
C VAL A 133 10.54 8.18 6.46
N VAL A 134 10.41 7.52 7.60
CA VAL A 134 10.94 6.17 7.83
C VAL A 134 9.82 5.17 7.62
N VAL A 135 10.02 4.22 6.71
CA VAL A 135 9.06 3.18 6.36
C VAL A 135 9.63 1.83 6.77
N ARG A 136 8.83 0.99 7.43
CA ARG A 136 9.18 -0.40 7.74
C ARG A 136 8.08 -1.35 7.30
N ASP A 137 8.46 -2.54 6.87
CA ASP A 137 7.53 -3.64 6.59
C ASP A 137 7.54 -4.70 7.70
N ARG A 138 6.68 -5.72 7.59
CA ARG A 138 6.64 -6.84 8.54
C ARG A 138 7.77 -7.85 8.37
N LEU A 139 8.57 -7.72 7.33
CA LEU A 139 9.74 -8.56 7.08
C LEU A 139 11.03 -7.92 7.62
N ALA A 140 10.88 -6.89 8.46
CA ALA A 140 11.96 -6.12 9.07
C ALA A 140 12.82 -5.31 8.08
N HIS A 141 12.35 -5.09 6.85
CA HIS A 141 12.99 -4.13 5.96
C HIS A 141 12.71 -2.70 6.43
N ARG A 142 13.64 -1.80 6.12
CA ARG A 142 13.57 -0.39 6.51
C ARG A 142 14.09 0.51 5.40
N ALA A 143 13.31 1.53 5.06
CA ALA A 143 13.66 2.57 4.12
C ALA A 143 13.56 3.97 4.76
N VAL A 144 14.38 4.90 4.29
CA VAL A 144 14.31 6.33 4.66
C VAL A 144 14.09 7.12 3.38
N VAL A 145 12.90 7.70 3.26
CA VAL A 145 12.53 8.57 2.14
C VAL A 145 12.71 10.01 2.57
N ARG A 146 13.42 10.81 1.77
CA ARG A 146 13.77 12.21 2.08
C ARG A 146 13.16 13.15 1.06
N GLY A 147 13.00 14.41 1.45
CA GLY A 147 12.62 15.48 0.52
C GLY A 147 11.14 15.48 0.14
N ILE A 148 10.26 14.81 0.90
CA ILE A 148 8.82 14.81 0.60
C ILE A 148 8.26 16.20 0.85
N ARG A 149 7.68 16.83 -0.17
CA ARG A 149 7.11 18.17 -0.08
C ARG A 149 5.64 18.11 0.28
N LEU A 150 5.12 19.18 0.90
CA LEU A 150 3.69 19.35 1.14
C LEU A 150 3.00 19.74 -0.19
N GLU A 151 2.82 18.77 -1.08
CA GLU A 151 2.13 18.93 -2.36
C GLU A 151 0.95 17.94 -2.43
N PRO A 152 -0.23 18.29 -1.86
CA PRO A 152 -1.39 17.41 -1.82
C PRO A 152 -1.79 16.89 -3.21
N GLY A 153 -2.08 15.59 -3.29
CA GLY A 153 -2.50 14.89 -4.52
C GLY A 153 -1.37 14.52 -5.48
N LYS A 154 -0.18 15.14 -5.38
CA LYS A 154 0.94 14.80 -6.26
C LYS A 154 1.63 13.51 -5.82
N LEU A 155 1.93 12.65 -6.80
CA LEU A 155 2.83 11.52 -6.64
C LEU A 155 4.28 12.02 -6.60
N GLN A 156 4.99 11.69 -5.53
CA GLN A 156 6.40 12.03 -5.35
C GLN A 156 7.23 10.76 -5.47
N HIS A 157 7.81 10.57 -6.65
CA HIS A 157 8.66 9.42 -6.97
C HIS A 157 10.02 9.55 -6.27
N THR A 158 10.57 8.43 -5.83
CA THR A 158 11.85 8.36 -5.13
C THR A 158 12.78 7.39 -5.86
N SER A 159 14.03 7.28 -5.42
CA SER A 159 14.95 6.20 -5.83
C SER A 159 15.10 5.10 -4.75
N VAL A 160 14.27 5.13 -3.71
CA VAL A 160 14.42 4.28 -2.52
C VAL A 160 13.56 3.03 -2.66
N HIS A 161 14.14 1.87 -2.38
CA HIS A 161 13.42 0.59 -2.27
C HIS A 161 13.43 0.11 -0.82
N LEU A 162 12.41 -0.66 -0.42
CA LEU A 162 12.41 -1.32 0.89
C LEU A 162 13.40 -2.49 0.94
N TYR A 163 13.56 -3.20 -0.17
CA TYR A 163 14.42 -4.38 -0.31
C TYR A 163 15.05 -4.38 -1.69
N GLN A 164 16.18 -5.06 -1.84
CA GLN A 164 16.79 -5.27 -3.15
C GLN A 164 15.93 -6.21 -4.00
N GLN A 165 15.81 -5.87 -5.27
CA GLN A 165 15.15 -6.70 -6.27
C GLN A 165 16.13 -7.79 -6.71
N LYS A 166 15.61 -9.00 -6.97
CA LYS A 166 16.38 -10.12 -7.51
C LYS A 166 16.49 -9.99 -9.02
#